data_AF-A0A7V3UM99-F1
#
_entry.id   AF-A0A7V3UM99-F1
#
_cell.length_a   1.000
_cell.length_b   1.000
_cell.length_c   1.000
_cell.angle_alpha   90.00
_cell.angle_beta   90.00
_cell.angle_gamma   90.00
#
_symmetry.space_group_name_H-M   'P 1'
#
loop_
_entity.id
_entity.type
_entity.pdbx_description
1 polymer ?
#
loop_
_entity_poly.entity_id
_entity_poly.type
_entity_poly.pdbx_seq_one_letter_code
_entity_poly.pdbx_strand_id
1 'polypeptide(L)'
;MTRRAFMKAAAAVAAITSMAPEAFARNFGPDAEPVRYPDPDIVALDKRFRYKEGNTPIQRLYTGTLWAEGPAWNGLGRYLIWSDIPN
;
A
#
# COMPACT_ATOMS: atom_id res chain seq x y z
N MET A 1 23.22 33.49 1.53
CA MET A 1 23.04 32.20 0.82
C MET A 1 22.79 32.50 -0.66
N THR A 2 23.56 31.95 -1.60
CA THR A 2 23.36 32.26 -3.04
C THR A 2 22.23 31.41 -3.64
N ARG A 3 21.47 31.93 -4.62
CA ARG A 3 20.42 31.17 -5.33
C ARG A 3 20.93 29.82 -5.85
N ARG A 4 22.17 29.79 -6.34
CA ARG A 4 22.83 28.56 -6.81
C ARG A 4 23.07 27.55 -5.68
N ALA A 5 23.50 28.00 -4.50
CA ALA A 5 23.67 27.14 -3.34
C ALA A 5 22.31 26.59 -2.86
N PHE A 6 21.26 27.42 -2.88
CA PHE A 6 19.91 26.99 -2.54
C PHE A 6 19.36 25.94 -3.51
N MET A 7 19.48 26.16 -4.83
CA MET A 7 19.01 25.20 -5.84
C MET A 7 19.77 23.87 -5.77
N LYS A 8 21.08 23.90 -5.50
CA LYS A 8 21.88 22.69 -5.30
C LYS A 8 21.45 21.92 -4.05
N ALA A 9 21.17 22.62 -2.94
CA ALA A 9 20.67 22.00 -1.72
C ALA A 9 19.27 21.40 -1.92
N ALA A 10 18.36 22.11 -2.59
CA ALA A 10 17.01 21.63 -2.90
C ALA A 10 17.03 20.38 -3.81
N ALA A 11 17.89 20.38 -4.84
CA ALA A 11 18.06 19.22 -5.72
C ALA A 11 18.63 18.00 -4.98
N ALA A 12 19.57 18.20 -4.05
CA ALA A 12 20.13 17.12 -3.24
C ALA A 12 19.06 16.51 -2.31
N VAL A 13 18.22 17.32 -1.67
CA VAL A 13 17.12 16.84 -0.82
C VAL A 13 16.06 16.08 -1.63
N ALA A 14 15.71 16.59 -2.81
CA ALA A 14 14.78 15.91 -3.71
C ALA A 14 15.33 14.55 -4.21
N ALA A 15 16.63 14.48 -4.50
CA ALA A 15 17.28 13.23 -4.90
C ALA A 15 17.24 12.18 -3.78
N ILE A 16 17.56 12.56 -2.53
CA ILE A 16 17.55 11.63 -1.38
C ILE A 16 16.15 11.08 -1.11
N THR A 17 15.13 11.95 -1.12
CA THR A 17 13.74 11.53 -0.87
C THR A 17 13.17 10.62 -1.95
N SER A 18 13.65 10.72 -3.19
CA SER A 18 13.25 9.82 -4.28
C SER A 18 13.86 8.40 -4.19
N MET A 19 14.84 8.16 -3.32
CA MET A 19 15.58 6.88 -3.24
C MET A 19 15.08 5.92 -2.15
N ALA A 20 14.01 6.24 -1.43
CA ALA A 20 13.50 5.38 -0.36
C ALA A 20 12.06 4.89 -0.64
N PRO A 21 11.84 3.93 -1.57
CA PRO A 21 10.52 3.33 -1.80
C PRO A 21 9.92 2.75 -0.51
N GLU A 22 10.78 2.22 0.36
CA GLU A 22 10.42 1.65 1.67
C GLU A 22 9.89 2.71 2.64
N ALA A 23 10.35 3.96 2.53
CA ALA A 23 9.81 5.06 3.34
C ALA A 23 8.38 5.45 2.92
N PHE A 24 7.94 5.04 1.73
CA PHE A 24 6.57 5.21 1.25
C PHE A 24 5.72 3.93 1.36
N ALA A 25 6.31 2.80 1.75
CA ALA A 25 5.56 1.57 1.91
C ALA A 25 4.68 1.65 3.16
N ARG A 26 3.38 1.36 3.00
CA ARG A 26 2.44 1.35 4.10
C ARG A 26 2.81 0.28 5.13
N ASN A 27 2.90 0.69 6.40
CA ASN A 27 3.11 -0.23 7.51
C ASN A 27 1.79 -0.94 7.86
N PHE A 28 1.83 -2.27 7.98
CA PHE A 28 0.72 -3.10 8.46
C PHE A 28 1.13 -3.94 9.68
N GLY A 29 2.18 -3.52 10.39
CA GLY A 29 2.61 -4.13 11.65
C GLY A 29 1.73 -3.71 12.83
N PRO A 30 1.97 -4.29 14.03
CA PRO A 30 1.21 -3.95 15.24
C PRO A 30 1.27 -2.47 15.61
N ASP A 31 2.42 -1.83 15.36
CA ASP A 31 2.67 -0.41 15.65
C ASP A 31 2.43 0.50 14.43
N ALA A 32 1.63 0.04 13.47
CA ALA A 32 1.29 0.85 12.31
C ALA A 32 0.45 2.08 12.69
N GLU A 33 0.63 3.17 11.94
CA GLU A 33 -0.18 4.37 12.11
C GLU A 33 -1.67 4.07 11.85
N PRO A 34 -2.60 4.67 12.62
CA PRO A 34 -4.03 4.52 12.37
C PRO A 34 -4.41 4.99 10.97
N VAL A 35 -5.13 4.14 10.24
CA VAL A 35 -5.60 4.45 8.88
C VAL A 35 -6.74 5.46 8.93
N ARG A 36 -6.61 6.55 8.17
CA ARG A 36 -7.68 7.53 7.99
C ARG A 36 -8.66 7.09 6.90
N TYR A 37 -9.95 7.35 7.12
CA TYR A 37 -11.00 7.11 6.14
C TYR A 37 -11.28 8.36 5.28
N PRO A 38 -11.66 8.20 4.00
CA PRO A 38 -11.63 6.94 3.25
C PRO A 38 -10.18 6.49 3.03
N ASP A 39 -9.95 5.17 3.04
CA ASP A 39 -8.60 4.64 2.83
C ASP A 39 -8.04 5.15 1.48
N PRO A 40 -6.86 5.81 1.49
CA PRO A 40 -6.28 6.42 0.30
C PRO A 40 -5.87 5.38 -0.75
N ASP A 41 -5.59 4.14 -0.33
CA ASP A 41 -5.09 3.07 -1.20
C ASP A 41 -6.22 2.28 -1.87
N ILE A 42 -7.47 2.49 -1.46
CA ILE A 42 -8.65 1.95 -2.16
C ILE A 42 -8.99 2.90 -3.31
N VAL A 43 -8.50 2.63 -4.52
CA VAL A 43 -8.67 3.53 -5.67
C VAL A 43 -9.65 2.95 -6.69
N ALA A 44 -10.62 3.75 -7.13
CA ALA A 44 -11.50 3.40 -8.25
C ALA A 44 -10.78 3.72 -9.58
N LEU A 45 -10.50 2.69 -10.38
CA LEU A 45 -9.78 2.85 -11.66
C LEU A 45 -10.69 3.37 -12.78
N ASP A 46 -11.99 3.03 -12.75
CA ASP A 46 -12.97 3.46 -13.73
C ASP A 46 -13.98 4.42 -13.08
N LYS A 47 -14.26 5.54 -13.75
CA LYS A 47 -15.22 6.56 -13.28
C LYS A 47 -16.65 6.03 -13.10
N ARG A 48 -16.99 4.92 -13.77
CA ARG A 48 -18.29 4.24 -13.65
C ARG A 48 -18.41 3.47 -12.33
N PHE A 49 -17.29 3.08 -11.72
CA PHE A 49 -17.32 2.36 -10.45
C PHE A 49 -17.66 3.32 -9.30
N ARG A 50 -18.79 3.07 -8.62
CA ARG A 50 -19.31 3.90 -7.51
C ARG A 50 -19.37 3.18 -6.16
N TYR A 51 -18.98 1.91 -6.11
CA TYR A 51 -19.14 1.03 -4.95
C TYR A 51 -17.88 0.93 -4.10
N LYS A 52 -17.06 2.00 -4.04
CA LYS A 52 -15.92 2.07 -3.14
C LYS A 52 -16.45 2.19 -1.71
N GLU A 53 -16.11 1.23 -0.85
CA GLU A 53 -16.41 1.33 0.59
C GLU A 53 -15.56 2.44 1.22
N GLY A 54 -16.21 3.31 1.99
CA GLY A 54 -15.61 4.54 2.51
C GLY A 54 -15.15 4.43 3.97
N ASN A 55 -15.61 3.41 4.69
CA ASN A 55 -15.46 3.30 6.15
C ASN A 55 -14.56 2.12 6.59
N THR A 56 -13.83 1.51 5.66
CA THR A 56 -13.01 0.32 5.93
C THR A 56 -11.56 0.51 5.45
N PRO A 57 -10.56 0.01 6.19
CA PRO A 57 -9.17 0.05 5.77
C PRO A 57 -8.76 -1.25 5.08
N ILE A 58 -7.70 -1.20 4.28
CA ILE A 58 -6.99 -2.41 3.83
C ILE A 58 -6.30 -3.06 5.04
N GLN A 59 -6.46 -4.38 5.17
CA GLN A 59 -5.84 -5.19 6.22
C GLN A 59 -4.91 -6.24 5.63
N ARG A 60 -3.77 -6.49 6.30
CA ARG A 60 -2.87 -7.59 5.97
C ARG A 60 -3.20 -8.80 6.84
N LEU A 61 -3.78 -9.83 6.22
CA LEU A 61 -4.23 -11.04 6.93
C LEU A 61 -3.13 -12.09 7.11
N TYR A 62 -2.11 -12.10 6.24
CA TYR A 62 -1.03 -13.09 6.28
C TYR A 62 0.27 -12.53 5.68
N THR A 63 1.40 -13.09 6.09
CA THR A 63 2.74 -12.86 5.56
C THR A 63 3.51 -14.18 5.50
N GLY A 64 4.53 -14.27 4.64
CA GLY A 64 5.38 -15.46 4.55
C GLY A 64 5.17 -16.28 3.27
N THR A 65 4.34 -15.82 2.35
CA THR A 65 4.29 -16.37 0.99
C THR A 65 5.44 -15.86 0.15
N LEU A 66 5.95 -16.70 -0.75
CA LEU A 66 6.85 -16.27 -1.82
C LEU A 66 6.07 -15.49 -2.90
N TRP A 67 4.90 -16.01 -3.31
CA TRP A 67 3.98 -15.34 -4.23
C TRP A 67 2.53 -15.74 -3.91
N ALA A 68 1.81 -14.90 -3.18
CA ALA A 68 0.37 -15.09 -2.97
C ALA A 68 -0.42 -14.72 -4.23
N GLU A 69 -1.12 -15.69 -4.84
CA GLU A 69 -1.97 -15.48 -6.01
C GLU A 69 -3.29 -16.29 -5.93
N GLY A 70 -4.18 -16.07 -6.90
CA GLY A 70 -5.40 -16.85 -7.06
C GLY A 70 -6.34 -16.86 -5.84
N PRO A 71 -6.63 -15.71 -5.19
CA PRO A 71 -7.53 -15.69 -4.05
C PRO A 71 -8.94 -16.15 -4.47
N ALA A 72 -9.49 -17.13 -3.75
CA ALA A 72 -10.85 -17.61 -3.94
C ALA A 72 -11.56 -17.74 -2.59
N TRP A 73 -12.78 -17.20 -2.52
CA TRP A 73 -13.61 -17.25 -1.31
C TRP A 73 -14.58 -18.44 -1.36
N ASN A 74 -14.55 -19.30 -0.33
CA ASN A 74 -15.58 -20.32 -0.13
C ASN A 74 -16.63 -19.81 0.86
N GLY A 75 -17.84 -19.51 0.36
CA GLY A 75 -18.93 -19.00 1.20
C GLY A 75 -19.52 -20.01 2.18
N LEU A 76 -19.51 -21.30 1.87
CA LEU A 76 -20.04 -22.35 2.76
C LEU A 76 -19.09 -22.62 3.92
N GLY A 77 -17.79 -22.77 3.62
CA GLY A 77 -16.76 -23.02 4.61
C GLY A 77 -16.25 -21.77 5.33
N ARG A 78 -16.58 -20.58 4.83
CA ARG A 78 -16.12 -19.27 5.33
C ARG A 78 -14.60 -19.18 5.45
N TYR A 79 -13.90 -19.57 4.39
CA TYR A 79 -12.45 -19.43 4.30
C TYR A 79 -12.04 -18.86 2.95
N LEU A 80 -10.92 -18.12 2.97
CA LEU A 80 -10.21 -17.66 1.80
C LEU A 80 -9.10 -18.68 1.50
N ILE A 81 -9.03 -19.16 0.26
CA ILE A 81 -7.90 -19.94 -0.25
C ILE A 81 -7.10 -19.08 -1.22
N TRP A 82 -5.80 -19.29 -1.28
CA TRP A 82 -4.90 -18.70 -2.27
C TRP A 82 -3.75 -19.68 -2.51
N SER A 83 -3.03 -19.51 -3.62
CA SER A 83 -1.82 -20.26 -3.95
C SER A 83 -0.59 -19.48 -3.52
N ASP A 84 0.43 -20.16 -3.00
CA ASP A 84 1.76 -19.59 -2.80
C ASP A 84 2.73 -20.17 -3.84
N ILE A 85 3.01 -19.43 -4.91
CA ILE A 85 3.75 -19.92 -6.09
C ILE A 85 5.23 -19.48 -6.00
N PRO A 86 6.17 -20.35 -5.59
CA PRO A 86 6.47 -21.62 -6.26
C PRO A 86 6.80 -22.75 -5.27
N ASN A 87 6.12 -22.79 -4.11
CA ASN A 87 6.28 -23.87 -3.12
C ASN A 87 5.55 -25.16 -3.55
#